data_AF-A0A7S3DDA9-F1
#
_entry.id   AF-A0A7S3DDA9-F1
#
_cell.length_a   1.000
_cell.length_b   1.000
_cell.length_c   1.000
_cell.angle_alpha   90.00
_cell.angle_beta   90.00
_cell.angle_gamma   90.00
#
_symmetry.space_group_name_H-M   'P 1'
#
loop_
_entity.id
_entity.type
_entity.pdbx_description
1 polymer ?
#
loop_
_entity_poly.entity_id
_entity_poly.type
_entity_poly.pdbx_seq_one_letter_code
_entity_poly.pdbx_strand_id
1 'polypeptide(L)'
;KAKEGYQERSAIVSDEGESESCESESKDDKGDAEENKEEINEVNRAAVENWNSDVLALWLSTLDLDDETAGNTAKEEGYDGSWLVECEEDEMQEDLSISEGAAKVIAKARRHLLHRADPVPNEEDLEARAKQMKNSNAMAKWGSEVVALWLATLDLDKTKAVENARFKEYNGKWLVEASTDDIMKGLEVLKEEGTMIFETKSGLIKAAEPLGPPEELEERFRKIVDDKKKALEAEKEAILEKNKKAIEEWNPDFVAMWITSLDFGDTKAMDTVKSEGFEGSWLIESSPEVIMEDLEIPEEQALRMVKVRDMLLNSEAPIPAQDELIKMHDAFMKKLPQLKRDWALADWTPKTFAGWVSSLKLGSGASDLPNRVAEQGYGLDDFKDDTIEQLKERFSIGKGFARTLISKRKELFDPNVELRSKQEFERMFDLACSSFVPHGIETRVCAKEEFVMTEDTVFTCLRYKSAMPETLALKKALQERGHDMSIGEAQPGDDIKRVLEERLSRAEMVIIMGTEDFGCPGMTNFSTREELMLIMREKKPIFLIKMCERFSDAKTRFMLPDDTPNSPWTPGKPIPDDLIGKMLDKYQNVMKAKGAP
;
A
#
# COMPACT_ATOMS: atom_id res chain seq x y z
N LYS A 1 -42.59 -2.86 40.91
CA LYS A 1 -43.62 -3.91 40.68
C LYS A 1 -43.28 -4.81 39.50
N ALA A 2 -43.39 -4.41 38.22
CA ALA A 2 -42.95 -5.28 37.10
C ALA A 2 -41.43 -5.57 37.10
N LYS A 3 -40.60 -4.58 37.46
CA LYS A 3 -39.14 -4.71 37.58
C LYS A 3 -38.68 -5.57 38.77
N GLU A 4 -39.51 -5.72 39.80
CA GLU A 4 -39.20 -6.51 41.00
C GLU A 4 -39.49 -8.00 40.76
N GLY A 5 -40.51 -8.33 39.96
CA GLY A 5 -40.82 -9.72 39.60
C GLY A 5 -39.80 -10.40 38.69
N TYR A 6 -38.96 -9.63 37.97
CA TYR A 6 -37.93 -10.18 37.09
C TYR A 6 -36.64 -10.53 37.85
N GLN A 7 -36.30 -9.79 38.91
CA GLN A 7 -35.10 -10.06 39.71
C GLN A 7 -35.23 -11.31 40.58
N GLU A 8 -36.44 -11.61 41.10
CA GLU A 8 -36.69 -12.85 41.85
C GLU A 8 -36.61 -14.11 40.97
N ARG A 9 -36.98 -14.04 39.68
CA ARG A 9 -36.92 -15.20 38.78
C ARG A 9 -35.50 -15.51 38.30
N SER A 10 -34.63 -14.51 38.12
CA SER A 10 -33.24 -14.77 37.69
C SER A 10 -32.37 -15.38 38.80
N ALA A 11 -32.72 -15.15 40.07
CA ALA A 11 -32.00 -15.69 41.22
C ALA A 11 -32.25 -17.20 41.45
N ILE A 12 -33.35 -17.75 40.92
CA ILE A 12 -33.71 -19.17 41.09
C ILE A 12 -32.98 -20.06 40.07
N VAL A 13 -32.48 -19.50 38.95
CA VAL A 13 -31.89 -20.26 37.84
C VAL A 13 -30.37 -20.45 37.96
N SER A 14 -29.73 -19.86 38.97
CA SER A 14 -28.25 -19.84 39.08
C SER A 14 -27.64 -20.81 40.10
N ASP A 15 -28.42 -21.71 40.74
CA ASP A 15 -27.94 -22.55 41.84
C ASP A 15 -28.10 -24.07 41.67
N GLU A 16 -28.04 -24.60 40.44
CA GLU A 16 -27.89 -26.05 40.23
C GLU A 16 -26.76 -26.36 39.25
N GLY A 17 -25.57 -26.56 39.83
CA GLY A 17 -24.43 -27.17 39.17
C GLY A 17 -24.48 -28.70 39.24
N GLU A 18 -24.11 -29.32 38.12
CA GLU A 18 -23.51 -30.64 37.97
C GLU A 18 -24.19 -31.85 38.66
N SER A 19 -24.93 -32.67 37.89
CA SER A 19 -24.67 -34.12 37.85
C SER A 19 -25.47 -34.86 36.76
N GLU A 20 -24.73 -35.74 36.08
CA GLU A 20 -25.08 -37.06 35.54
C GLU A 20 -26.39 -37.30 34.76
N SER A 21 -26.14 -37.75 33.53
CA SER A 21 -26.97 -38.58 32.66
C SER A 21 -28.11 -39.35 33.32
N CYS A 22 -29.35 -39.00 32.95
CA CYS A 22 -30.48 -39.92 32.86
C CYS A 22 -31.37 -39.48 31.70
N GLU A 23 -31.32 -40.23 30.60
CA GLU A 23 -32.38 -40.23 29.59
C GLU A 23 -33.63 -40.86 30.21
N SER A 24 -34.56 -40.02 30.63
CA SER A 24 -35.95 -40.43 30.82
C SER A 24 -36.86 -39.34 30.28
N GLU A 25 -37.44 -39.59 29.12
CA GLU A 25 -38.51 -38.79 28.52
C GLU A 25 -39.72 -38.72 29.46
N SER A 26 -39.86 -37.64 30.23
CA SER A 26 -41.12 -37.25 30.84
C SER A 26 -41.97 -36.55 29.77
N LYS A 27 -43.09 -37.19 29.39
CA LYS A 27 -44.06 -36.64 28.41
C LYS A 27 -45.02 -35.60 29.00
N ASP A 28 -44.82 -35.21 30.25
CA ASP A 28 -45.78 -34.39 31.01
C ASP A 28 -45.40 -32.90 31.09
N ASP A 29 -44.20 -32.47 30.65
CA ASP A 29 -43.76 -31.05 30.65
C ASP A 29 -44.15 -30.23 29.40
N LYS A 30 -44.96 -30.80 28.50
CA LYS A 30 -45.41 -30.08 27.30
C LYS A 30 -46.57 -29.10 27.56
N GLY A 31 -47.35 -29.32 28.62
CA GLY A 31 -48.50 -28.46 28.95
C GLY A 31 -48.07 -27.04 29.33
N ASP A 32 -47.10 -26.93 30.24
CA ASP A 32 -46.68 -25.65 30.81
C ASP A 32 -45.95 -24.75 29.77
N ALA A 33 -45.32 -25.36 28.77
CA ALA A 33 -44.65 -24.63 27.69
C ALA A 33 -45.62 -24.13 26.60
N GLU A 34 -46.78 -24.76 26.42
CA GLU A 34 -47.82 -24.29 25.50
C GLU A 34 -48.67 -23.18 26.14
N GLU A 35 -49.04 -23.32 27.41
CA GLU A 35 -49.80 -22.28 28.14
C GLU A 35 -49.01 -20.96 28.24
N ASN A 36 -47.71 -21.04 28.53
CA ASN A 36 -46.84 -19.86 28.59
C ASN A 36 -46.64 -19.19 27.21
N LYS A 37 -46.76 -19.93 26.10
CA LYS A 37 -46.71 -19.33 24.75
C LYS A 37 -47.99 -18.58 24.41
N GLU A 38 -49.14 -19.09 24.81
CA GLU A 38 -50.42 -18.38 24.62
C GLU A 38 -50.45 -17.08 25.42
N GLU A 39 -49.99 -17.09 26.68
CA GLU A 39 -49.90 -15.89 27.52
C GLU A 39 -48.96 -14.82 26.90
N ILE A 40 -47.78 -15.22 26.42
CA ILE A 40 -46.84 -14.29 25.75
C ILE A 40 -47.44 -13.72 24.46
N ASN A 41 -48.14 -14.54 23.67
CA ASN A 41 -48.79 -14.09 22.44
C ASN A 41 -49.91 -13.08 22.72
N GLU A 42 -50.72 -13.30 23.77
CA GLU A 42 -51.78 -12.36 24.18
C GLU A 42 -51.19 -11.03 24.68
N VAL A 43 -50.12 -11.08 25.48
CA VAL A 43 -49.43 -9.87 25.97
C VAL A 43 -48.85 -9.06 24.82
N ASN A 44 -48.18 -9.71 23.86
CA ASN A 44 -47.64 -9.04 22.69
C ASN A 44 -48.74 -8.48 21.79
N ARG A 45 -49.81 -9.25 21.56
CA ARG A 45 -50.97 -8.79 20.79
C ARG A 45 -51.57 -7.52 21.42
N ALA A 46 -51.85 -7.54 22.72
CA ALA A 46 -52.38 -6.37 23.42
C ALA A 46 -51.41 -5.17 23.38
N ALA A 47 -50.10 -5.41 23.44
CA ALA A 47 -49.11 -4.35 23.31
C ALA A 47 -49.10 -3.73 21.90
N VAL A 48 -49.21 -4.55 20.84
CA VAL A 48 -49.31 -4.07 19.46
C VAL A 48 -50.64 -3.35 19.23
N GLU A 49 -51.78 -3.89 19.68
CA GLU A 49 -53.12 -3.27 19.53
C GLU A 49 -53.18 -1.83 20.11
N ASN A 50 -52.35 -1.53 21.11
CA ASN A 50 -52.26 -0.20 21.72
C ASN A 50 -51.37 0.80 20.93
N TRP A 51 -50.75 0.38 19.83
CA TRP A 51 -50.02 1.30 18.96
C TRP A 51 -51.00 2.24 18.26
N ASN A 52 -50.72 3.54 18.29
CA ASN A 52 -51.41 4.50 17.45
C ASN A 52 -50.83 4.47 16.02
N SER A 53 -51.42 5.23 15.10
CA SER A 53 -50.98 5.28 13.71
C SER A 53 -49.54 5.81 13.53
N ASP A 54 -49.07 6.68 14.42
CA ASP A 54 -47.68 7.17 14.40
C ASP A 54 -46.68 6.05 14.74
N VAL A 55 -46.96 5.27 15.78
CA VAL A 55 -46.12 4.13 16.20
C VAL A 55 -46.13 3.03 15.14
N LEU A 56 -47.28 2.76 14.53
CA LEU A 56 -47.37 1.80 13.41
C LEU A 56 -46.54 2.27 12.20
N ALA A 57 -46.71 3.53 11.78
CA ALA A 57 -45.96 4.11 10.66
C ALA A 57 -44.45 4.05 10.90
N LEU A 58 -44.03 4.31 12.14
CA LEU A 58 -42.65 4.21 12.56
C LEU A 58 -42.13 2.77 12.49
N TRP A 59 -42.90 1.79 12.97
CA TRP A 59 -42.54 0.38 12.84
C TRP A 59 -42.43 -0.06 11.38
N LEU A 60 -43.37 0.33 10.51
CA LEU A 60 -43.32 0.04 9.08
C LEU A 60 -42.04 0.59 8.43
N SER A 61 -41.60 1.79 8.84
CA SER A 61 -40.35 2.38 8.35
C SER A 61 -39.08 1.58 8.74
N THR A 62 -39.19 0.67 9.73
CA THR A 62 -38.07 -0.20 10.13
C THR A 62 -37.91 -1.46 9.28
N LEU A 63 -38.89 -1.78 8.42
CA LEU A 63 -38.95 -3.05 7.68
C LEU A 63 -38.21 -3.04 6.34
N ASP A 64 -37.48 -1.97 6.02
CA ASP A 64 -36.75 -1.78 4.75
C ASP A 64 -37.61 -2.06 3.51
N LEU A 65 -38.85 -1.58 3.55
CA LEU A 65 -39.70 -1.65 2.37
C LEU A 65 -39.17 -0.62 1.37
N ASP A 66 -39.06 -1.01 0.09
CA ASP A 66 -38.70 -0.10 -1.01
C ASP A 66 -39.71 1.07 -1.18
N ASP A 67 -40.77 1.09 -0.37
CA ASP A 67 -41.92 1.97 -0.48
C ASP A 67 -42.12 2.78 0.80
N GLU A 68 -41.57 3.99 0.85
CA GLU A 68 -41.82 4.95 1.94
C GLU A 68 -43.31 5.30 2.08
N THR A 69 -44.16 4.95 1.09
CA THR A 69 -45.58 5.24 1.15
C THR A 69 -46.30 4.42 2.22
N ALA A 70 -45.88 3.20 2.54
CA ALA A 70 -46.60 2.33 3.47
C ALA A 70 -46.82 2.98 4.86
N GLY A 71 -45.77 3.59 5.42
CA GLY A 71 -45.88 4.29 6.70
C GLY A 71 -46.71 5.56 6.62
N ASN A 72 -46.59 6.31 5.51
CA ASN A 72 -47.38 7.53 5.29
C ASN A 72 -48.86 7.21 5.09
N THR A 73 -49.19 6.21 4.27
CA THR A 73 -50.56 5.72 4.05
C THR A 73 -51.17 5.21 5.34
N ALA A 74 -50.44 4.42 6.14
CA ALA A 74 -50.93 3.99 7.46
C ALA A 74 -51.26 5.17 8.37
N LYS A 75 -50.44 6.22 8.35
CA LYS A 75 -50.69 7.43 9.13
C LYS A 75 -51.85 8.26 8.58
N GLU A 76 -51.98 8.40 7.27
CA GLU A 76 -53.02 9.19 6.58
C GLU A 76 -54.40 8.55 6.71
N GLU A 77 -54.48 7.23 6.52
CA GLU A 77 -55.71 6.45 6.66
C GLU A 77 -56.05 6.12 8.12
N GLY A 78 -55.12 6.42 9.05
CA GLY A 78 -55.33 6.22 10.48
C GLY A 78 -55.29 4.75 10.91
N TYR A 79 -54.59 3.89 10.16
CA TYR A 79 -54.34 2.51 10.56
C TYR A 79 -53.48 2.49 11.82
N ASP A 80 -53.87 1.66 12.78
CA ASP A 80 -53.25 1.55 14.08
C ASP A 80 -52.84 0.10 14.37
N GLY A 81 -52.37 -0.15 15.58
CA GLY A 81 -51.97 -1.48 16.02
C GLY A 81 -53.05 -2.54 15.90
N SER A 82 -54.32 -2.15 16.08
CA SER A 82 -55.45 -3.08 15.98
C SER A 82 -55.66 -3.51 14.53
N TRP A 83 -55.57 -2.56 13.58
CA TRP A 83 -55.56 -2.89 12.16
C TRP A 83 -54.43 -3.87 11.81
N LEU A 84 -53.21 -3.63 12.28
CA LEU A 84 -52.08 -4.52 11.96
C LEU A 84 -52.33 -5.95 12.45
N VAL A 85 -52.94 -6.12 13.63
CA VAL A 85 -53.23 -7.44 14.21
C VAL A 85 -54.29 -8.21 13.42
N GLU A 86 -55.32 -7.52 12.93
CA GLU A 86 -56.48 -8.15 12.27
C GLU A 86 -56.31 -8.30 10.75
N CYS A 87 -55.58 -7.40 10.10
CA CYS A 87 -55.52 -7.28 8.65
C CYS A 87 -54.91 -8.52 7.94
N GLU A 88 -55.52 -9.00 6.86
CA GLU A 88 -54.95 -10.10 6.07
C GLU A 88 -53.88 -9.63 5.07
N GLU A 89 -53.07 -10.53 4.51
CA GLU A 89 -51.96 -10.17 3.62
C GLU A 89 -52.41 -9.43 2.34
N ASP A 90 -53.57 -9.81 1.79
CA ASP A 90 -54.19 -9.17 0.63
C ASP A 90 -54.77 -7.79 0.97
N GLU A 91 -55.37 -7.64 2.16
CA GLU A 91 -55.81 -6.35 2.68
C GLU A 91 -54.61 -5.41 2.90
N MET A 92 -53.48 -5.88 3.45
CA MET A 92 -52.27 -5.06 3.59
C MET A 92 -51.75 -4.54 2.26
N GLN A 93 -51.87 -5.35 1.20
CA GLN A 93 -51.46 -4.96 -0.14
C GLN A 93 -52.37 -3.85 -0.70
N GLU A 94 -53.69 -3.99 -0.54
CA GLU A 94 -54.68 -3.03 -1.02
C GLU A 94 -54.66 -1.73 -0.20
N ASP A 95 -54.81 -1.84 1.12
CA ASP A 95 -54.92 -0.72 2.06
C ASP A 95 -53.67 0.17 2.09
N LEU A 96 -52.47 -0.43 2.03
CA LEU A 96 -51.22 0.32 1.99
C LEU A 96 -50.76 0.67 0.57
N SER A 97 -51.49 0.21 -0.46
CA SER A 97 -51.12 0.40 -1.88
C SER A 97 -49.69 -0.07 -2.23
N ILE A 98 -49.22 -1.14 -1.60
CA ILE A 98 -47.85 -1.68 -1.75
C ILE A 98 -47.81 -2.89 -2.69
N SER A 99 -46.60 -3.33 -3.06
CA SER A 99 -46.43 -4.57 -3.82
C SER A 99 -46.74 -5.82 -2.99
N GLU A 100 -47.17 -6.91 -3.64
CA GLU A 100 -47.36 -8.23 -3.02
C GLU A 100 -46.12 -8.70 -2.23
N GLY A 101 -44.92 -8.39 -2.72
CA GLY A 101 -43.67 -8.71 -2.03
C GLY A 101 -43.51 -7.96 -0.71
N ALA A 102 -43.86 -6.67 -0.67
CA ALA A 102 -43.83 -5.85 0.53
C ALA A 102 -44.89 -6.32 1.55
N ALA A 103 -46.11 -6.64 1.11
CA ALA A 103 -47.17 -7.18 1.97
C ALA A 103 -46.72 -8.49 2.66
N LYS A 104 -46.06 -9.39 1.94
CA LYS A 104 -45.46 -10.61 2.51
C LYS A 104 -44.40 -10.33 3.59
N VAL A 105 -43.58 -9.30 3.38
CA VAL A 105 -42.57 -8.87 4.37
C VAL A 105 -43.27 -8.36 5.63
N ILE A 106 -44.28 -7.50 5.50
CA ILE A 106 -45.07 -6.99 6.63
C ILE A 106 -45.77 -8.14 7.36
N ALA A 107 -46.46 -9.03 6.65
CA ALA A 107 -47.17 -10.17 7.24
C ALA A 107 -46.22 -11.12 7.98
N LYS A 108 -45.01 -11.33 7.47
CA LYS A 108 -43.97 -12.11 8.16
C LYS A 108 -43.43 -11.37 9.40
N ALA A 109 -43.12 -10.08 9.27
CA ALA A 109 -42.62 -9.26 10.37
C ALA A 109 -43.64 -9.15 11.51
N ARG A 110 -44.92 -8.97 11.17
CA ARG A 110 -46.05 -9.02 12.11
C ARG A 110 -46.09 -10.33 12.88
N ARG A 111 -46.02 -11.49 12.19
CA ARG A 111 -46.00 -12.80 12.86
C ARG A 111 -44.85 -12.90 13.86
N HIS A 112 -43.66 -12.41 13.50
CA HIS A 112 -42.54 -12.35 14.44
C HIS A 112 -42.78 -11.38 15.60
N LEU A 113 -43.42 -10.24 15.35
CA LEU A 113 -43.77 -9.25 16.38
C LEU A 113 -44.78 -9.79 17.39
N LEU A 114 -45.74 -10.60 16.95
CA LEU A 114 -46.76 -11.18 17.82
C LEU A 114 -46.26 -12.41 18.59
N HIS A 115 -45.33 -13.17 18.02
CA HIS A 115 -44.84 -14.44 18.60
C HIS A 115 -43.42 -14.39 19.20
N ARG A 116 -42.82 -13.19 19.36
CA ARG A 116 -41.50 -13.03 19.99
C ARG A 116 -41.57 -13.25 21.50
N ALA A 117 -40.50 -13.80 22.07
CA ALA A 117 -40.36 -13.89 23.53
C ALA A 117 -40.01 -12.54 24.17
N ASP A 118 -39.38 -11.63 23.42
CA ASP A 118 -38.99 -10.31 23.90
C ASP A 118 -40.17 -9.33 23.94
N PRO A 119 -40.20 -8.34 24.85
CA PRO A 119 -41.28 -7.35 24.93
C PRO A 119 -41.42 -6.55 23.63
N VAL A 120 -42.63 -6.29 23.15
CA VAL A 120 -42.88 -5.43 21.97
C VAL A 120 -42.12 -4.10 22.10
N PRO A 121 -41.39 -3.63 21.07
CA PRO A 121 -40.62 -2.38 21.14
C PRO A 121 -41.54 -1.20 21.46
N ASN A 122 -41.10 -0.29 22.32
CA ASN A 122 -41.83 0.95 22.56
C ASN A 122 -41.53 1.99 21.46
N GLU A 123 -42.22 3.13 21.51
CA GLU A 123 -42.04 4.23 20.55
C GLU A 123 -40.56 4.70 20.47
N GLU A 124 -39.88 4.89 21.60
CA GLU A 124 -38.47 5.31 21.65
C GLU A 124 -37.53 4.28 20.98
N ASP A 125 -37.77 2.98 21.20
CA ASP A 125 -37.02 1.90 20.57
C ASP A 125 -37.23 1.90 19.04
N LEU A 126 -38.47 2.16 18.59
CA LEU A 126 -38.83 2.24 17.19
C LEU A 126 -38.25 3.50 16.54
N GLU A 127 -38.21 4.63 17.23
CA GLU A 127 -37.61 5.89 16.74
C GLU A 127 -36.11 5.70 16.52
N ALA A 128 -35.43 5.09 17.49
CA ALA A 128 -34.02 4.76 17.39
C ALA A 128 -33.74 3.82 16.20
N ARG A 129 -34.58 2.80 15.99
CA ARG A 129 -34.46 1.85 14.86
C ARG A 129 -34.74 2.51 13.51
N ALA A 130 -35.79 3.32 13.41
CA ALA A 130 -36.14 4.03 12.19
C ALA A 130 -35.02 5.01 11.78
N LYS A 131 -34.46 5.73 12.76
CA LYS A 131 -33.30 6.59 12.55
C LYS A 131 -32.08 5.80 12.09
N GLN A 132 -31.81 4.64 12.71
CA GLN A 132 -30.71 3.76 12.30
C GLN A 132 -30.89 3.21 10.87
N MET A 133 -32.11 2.82 10.48
CA MET A 133 -32.42 2.35 9.12
C MET A 133 -32.27 3.47 8.09
N LYS A 134 -32.77 4.68 8.39
CA LYS A 134 -32.59 5.85 7.52
C LYS A 134 -31.11 6.16 7.29
N ASN A 135 -30.28 6.09 8.33
CA ASN A 135 -28.84 6.27 8.22
C ASN A 135 -28.18 5.15 7.42
N SER A 136 -28.61 3.90 7.61
CA SER A 136 -28.11 2.74 6.87
C SER A 136 -28.46 2.85 5.38
N ASN A 137 -29.66 3.31 5.04
CA ASN A 137 -30.10 3.50 3.65
C ASN A 137 -29.41 4.69 2.97
N ALA A 138 -29.12 5.76 3.72
CA ALA A 138 -28.27 6.84 3.23
C ALA A 138 -26.83 6.36 2.99
N MET A 139 -26.28 5.59 3.92
CA MET A 139 -24.94 5.00 3.80
C MET A 139 -24.86 4.01 2.65
N ALA A 140 -25.89 3.19 2.42
CA ALA A 140 -25.93 2.21 1.33
C ALA A 140 -25.73 2.84 -0.07
N LYS A 141 -26.07 4.12 -0.22
CA LYS A 141 -25.90 4.90 -1.47
C LYS A 141 -24.48 5.43 -1.67
N TRP A 142 -23.59 5.32 -0.69
CA TRP A 142 -22.22 5.81 -0.82
C TRP A 142 -21.43 4.98 -1.83
N GLY A 143 -20.76 5.66 -2.77
CA GLY A 143 -19.74 5.04 -3.60
C GLY A 143 -18.50 4.63 -2.78
N SER A 144 -17.64 3.80 -3.37
CA SER A 144 -16.38 3.36 -2.73
C SER A 144 -15.45 4.51 -2.35
N GLU A 145 -15.45 5.60 -3.13
CA GLU A 145 -14.63 6.78 -2.83
C GLU A 145 -15.13 7.53 -1.60
N VAL A 146 -16.45 7.66 -1.42
CA VAL A 146 -17.06 8.28 -0.23
C VAL A 146 -16.75 7.45 1.01
N VAL A 147 -16.82 6.12 0.89
CA VAL A 147 -16.42 5.20 1.97
C VAL A 147 -14.94 5.36 2.33
N ALA A 148 -14.05 5.43 1.34
CA ALA A 148 -12.62 5.60 1.57
C ALA A 148 -12.30 6.94 2.27
N LEU A 149 -12.95 8.03 1.85
CA LEU A 149 -12.84 9.34 2.47
C LEU A 149 -13.35 9.32 3.91
N TRP A 150 -14.49 8.68 4.16
CA TRP A 150 -15.03 8.50 5.51
C TRP A 150 -14.07 7.72 6.41
N LEU A 151 -13.52 6.59 5.95
CA LEU A 151 -12.51 5.83 6.70
C LEU A 151 -11.28 6.68 7.04
N ALA A 152 -10.86 7.57 6.14
CA ALA A 152 -9.74 8.48 6.38
C ALA A 152 -10.02 9.51 7.50
N THR A 153 -11.28 9.77 7.87
CA THR A 153 -11.62 10.63 9.03
C THR A 153 -11.51 9.93 10.37
N LEU A 154 -11.60 8.60 10.38
CA LEU A 154 -11.64 7.81 11.60
C LEU A 154 -10.26 7.63 12.25
N ASP A 155 -9.23 8.28 11.70
CA ASP A 155 -7.84 8.19 12.15
C ASP A 155 -7.31 6.74 12.25
N LEU A 156 -7.94 5.82 11.51
CA LEU A 156 -7.45 4.44 11.34
C LEU A 156 -6.10 4.52 10.64
N ASP A 157 -5.13 3.72 11.06
CA ASP A 157 -3.77 3.79 10.53
C ASP A 157 -3.77 3.72 8.98
N LYS A 158 -3.22 4.78 8.38
CA LYS A 158 -3.94 5.61 7.38
C LYS A 158 -3.94 5.13 5.94
N THR A 159 -3.28 4.03 5.61
CA THR A 159 -3.13 3.60 4.21
C THR A 159 -3.97 2.37 3.88
N LYS A 160 -3.87 1.29 4.66
CA LYS A 160 -4.44 0.00 4.22
C LYS A 160 -5.97 -0.03 4.15
N ALA A 161 -6.69 0.49 5.15
CA ALA A 161 -8.15 0.46 5.13
C ALA A 161 -8.74 1.33 4.01
N VAL A 162 -8.16 2.53 3.82
CA VAL A 162 -8.54 3.46 2.75
C VAL A 162 -8.20 2.87 1.37
N GLU A 163 -7.00 2.32 1.21
CA GLU A 163 -6.56 1.65 -0.02
C GLU A 163 -7.41 0.43 -0.33
N ASN A 164 -7.72 -0.41 0.68
CA ASN A 164 -8.56 -1.58 0.51
C ASN A 164 -9.99 -1.20 0.12
N ALA A 165 -10.56 -0.15 0.72
CA ALA A 165 -11.87 0.35 0.33
C ALA A 165 -11.92 0.80 -1.14
N ARG A 166 -10.88 1.51 -1.60
CA ARG A 166 -10.75 1.92 -3.01
C ARG A 166 -10.51 0.73 -3.93
N PHE A 167 -9.51 -0.09 -3.62
CA PHE A 167 -9.04 -1.18 -4.47
C PHE A 167 -10.04 -2.32 -4.61
N LYS A 168 -10.75 -2.63 -3.52
CA LYS A 168 -11.78 -3.70 -3.49
C LYS A 168 -13.19 -3.16 -3.74
N GLU A 169 -13.30 -1.87 -4.07
CA GLU A 169 -14.56 -1.17 -4.36
C GLU A 169 -15.63 -1.33 -3.26
N TYR A 170 -15.21 -1.26 -2.00
CA TYR A 170 -16.14 -1.33 -0.87
C TYR A 170 -16.99 -0.07 -0.81
N ASN A 171 -18.20 -0.17 -1.32
CA ASN A 171 -19.21 0.87 -1.26
C ASN A 171 -20.03 0.79 0.03
N GLY A 172 -20.87 1.78 0.27
CA GLY A 172 -21.63 1.84 1.52
C GLY A 172 -22.66 0.72 1.65
N LYS A 173 -23.17 0.19 0.53
CA LYS A 173 -24.01 -1.03 0.55
C LYS A 173 -23.26 -2.21 1.16
N TRP A 174 -22.01 -2.44 0.74
CA TRP A 174 -21.18 -3.47 1.35
C TRP A 174 -20.97 -3.24 2.84
N LEU A 175 -20.71 -2.01 3.29
CA LEU A 175 -20.57 -1.72 4.74
C LEU A 175 -21.85 -1.99 5.53
N VAL A 176 -23.01 -1.70 4.93
CA VAL A 176 -24.32 -1.91 5.56
C VAL A 176 -24.73 -3.39 5.54
N GLU A 177 -24.26 -4.20 4.58
CA GLU A 177 -24.61 -5.62 4.48
C GLU A 177 -23.62 -6.53 5.19
N ALA A 178 -22.32 -6.22 5.11
CA ALA A 178 -21.25 -7.05 5.64
C ALA A 178 -21.37 -7.28 7.16
N SER A 179 -20.85 -8.44 7.60
CA SER A 179 -20.65 -8.71 9.02
C SER A 179 -19.48 -7.88 9.56
N THR A 180 -19.44 -7.64 10.87
CA THR A 180 -18.31 -6.94 11.51
C THR A 180 -16.97 -7.63 11.19
N ASP A 181 -16.92 -8.96 11.17
CA ASP A 181 -15.72 -9.72 10.83
C ASP A 181 -15.32 -9.55 9.36
N ASP A 182 -16.29 -9.50 8.43
CA ASP A 182 -16.01 -9.25 7.02
C ASP A 182 -15.50 -7.84 6.78
N ILE A 183 -16.01 -6.84 7.52
CA ILE A 183 -15.52 -5.46 7.46
C ILE A 183 -14.07 -5.39 7.94
N MET A 184 -13.78 -5.95 9.12
CA MET A 184 -12.43 -5.96 9.69
C MET A 184 -11.44 -6.69 8.79
N LYS A 185 -11.83 -7.87 8.27
CA LYS A 185 -10.99 -8.66 7.35
C LYS A 185 -10.84 -8.01 5.99
N GLY A 186 -11.90 -7.41 5.46
CA GLY A 186 -11.89 -6.75 4.16
C GLY A 186 -10.99 -5.52 4.15
N LEU A 187 -11.11 -4.69 5.19
CA LEU A 187 -10.32 -3.48 5.38
C LEU A 187 -8.92 -3.74 5.95
N GLU A 188 -8.66 -4.96 6.44
CA GLU A 188 -7.41 -5.36 7.10
C GLU A 188 -7.08 -4.52 8.34
N VAL A 189 -8.11 -4.09 9.07
CA VAL A 189 -7.95 -3.37 10.33
C VAL A 189 -7.54 -4.36 11.42
N LEU A 190 -6.36 -4.15 12.03
CA LEU A 190 -5.88 -5.01 13.11
C LEU A 190 -6.79 -4.84 14.34
N LYS A 191 -7.10 -5.95 15.02
CA LYS A 191 -7.94 -5.96 16.23
C LYS A 191 -7.41 -5.06 17.36
N GLU A 192 -6.10 -4.79 17.37
CA GLU A 192 -5.45 -3.95 18.40
C GLU A 192 -5.53 -2.45 18.09
N GLU A 193 -5.72 -2.07 16.83
CA GLU A 193 -5.77 -0.67 16.36
C GLU A 193 -7.22 -0.15 16.21
N GLY A 194 -8.15 -1.05 15.89
CA GLY A 194 -9.59 -0.77 15.78
C GLY A 194 -10.29 -0.67 17.13
N THR A 195 -9.94 0.33 17.95
CA THR A 195 -10.59 0.60 19.24
C THR A 195 -12.06 0.97 19.05
N MET A 196 -12.97 0.30 19.78
CA MET A 196 -14.42 0.53 20.00
C MET A 196 -15.36 0.80 18.79
N ILE A 197 -14.93 1.49 17.74
CA ILE A 197 -15.76 1.93 16.61
C ILE A 197 -16.20 0.73 15.76
N PHE A 198 -15.33 -0.25 15.58
CA PHE A 198 -15.61 -1.47 14.79
C PHE A 198 -16.09 -2.65 15.64
N GLU A 199 -16.14 -2.55 16.98
CA GLU A 199 -16.57 -3.66 17.83
C GLU A 199 -18.02 -4.07 17.55
N THR A 200 -18.83 -3.15 17.04
CA THR A 200 -20.19 -3.44 16.58
C THR A 200 -20.49 -2.71 15.28
N LYS A 201 -21.25 -3.35 14.39
CA LYS A 201 -21.84 -2.71 13.20
C LYS A 201 -22.65 -1.45 13.55
N SER A 202 -23.27 -1.43 14.74
CA SER A 202 -23.97 -0.25 15.27
C SER A 202 -23.01 0.92 15.56
N GLY A 203 -21.82 0.66 16.10
CA GLY A 203 -20.77 1.67 16.30
C GLY A 203 -20.34 2.31 15.00
N LEU A 204 -20.20 1.49 13.95
CA LEU A 204 -19.86 1.94 12.60
C LEU A 204 -20.94 2.86 11.99
N ILE A 205 -22.21 2.45 12.06
CA ILE A 205 -23.34 3.24 11.57
C ILE A 205 -23.51 4.54 12.38
N LYS A 206 -23.29 4.50 13.70
CA LYS A 206 -23.32 5.70 14.56
C LYS A 206 -22.18 6.68 14.22
N ALA A 207 -20.99 6.18 13.88
CA ALA A 207 -19.88 7.02 13.42
C ALA A 207 -20.18 7.68 12.06
N ALA A 208 -21.09 7.10 11.26
CA ALA A 208 -21.57 7.67 10.00
C ALA A 208 -22.72 8.69 10.16
N GLU A 209 -23.43 8.69 11.29
CA GLU A 209 -24.60 9.53 11.56
C GLU A 209 -24.41 11.06 11.45
N PRO A 210 -23.29 11.67 11.91
CA PRO A 210 -23.15 13.14 11.89
C PRO A 210 -22.80 13.72 10.51
N LEU A 211 -22.72 12.88 9.49
CA LEU A 211 -22.07 13.22 8.24
C LEU A 211 -23.01 13.90 7.22
N GLY A 212 -24.33 13.75 7.37
CA GLY A 212 -25.31 14.37 6.49
C GLY A 212 -25.46 13.64 5.15
N PRO A 213 -26.16 14.22 4.17
CA PRO A 213 -26.36 13.60 2.87
C PRO A 213 -25.02 13.45 2.10
N PRO A 214 -24.89 12.45 1.21
CA PRO A 214 -23.64 12.17 0.48
C PRO A 214 -23.03 13.37 -0.24
N GLU A 215 -23.87 14.26 -0.78
CA GLU A 215 -23.44 15.44 -1.52
C GLU A 215 -22.75 16.48 -0.62
N GLU A 216 -23.25 16.66 0.61
CA GLU A 216 -22.63 17.55 1.60
C GLU A 216 -21.32 16.96 2.13
N LEU A 217 -21.24 15.63 2.20
CA LEU A 217 -20.03 14.92 2.59
C LEU A 217 -18.92 15.10 1.57
N GLU A 218 -19.20 14.85 0.30
CA GLU A 218 -18.21 15.00 -0.77
C GLU A 218 -17.61 16.41 -0.79
N GLU A 219 -18.43 17.45 -0.61
CA GLU A 219 -17.94 18.83 -0.59
C GLU A 219 -17.12 19.13 0.67
N ARG A 220 -17.55 18.66 1.85
CA ARG A 220 -16.75 18.76 3.08
C ARG A 220 -15.41 18.04 2.95
N PHE A 221 -15.39 16.87 2.34
CA PHE A 221 -14.18 16.09 2.11
C PHE A 221 -13.25 16.75 1.13
N ARG A 222 -13.77 17.21 -0.02
CA ARG A 222 -13.01 17.98 -1.00
C ARG A 222 -12.33 19.16 -0.34
N LYS A 223 -13.06 19.90 0.49
CA LYS A 223 -12.51 21.01 1.27
C LYS A 223 -11.40 20.57 2.24
N ILE A 224 -11.60 19.49 3.01
CA ILE A 224 -10.57 18.97 3.94
C ILE A 224 -9.32 18.53 3.18
N VAL A 225 -9.47 17.85 2.03
CA VAL A 225 -8.35 17.42 1.19
C VAL A 225 -7.61 18.62 0.61
N ASP A 226 -8.34 19.61 0.09
CA ASP A 226 -7.75 20.84 -0.44
C ASP A 226 -7.02 21.63 0.66
N ASP A 227 -7.60 21.73 1.85
CA ASP A 227 -6.99 22.42 3.00
C ASP A 227 -5.72 21.67 3.47
N LYS A 228 -5.75 20.33 3.53
CA LYS A 228 -4.56 19.52 3.85
C LYS A 228 -3.48 19.63 2.77
N LYS A 229 -3.86 19.64 1.49
CA LYS A 229 -2.93 19.81 0.37
C LYS A 229 -2.25 21.18 0.45
N LYS A 230 -3.02 22.25 0.68
CA LYS A 230 -2.46 23.60 0.89
C LYS A 230 -1.54 23.66 2.11
N ALA A 231 -1.91 23.01 3.21
CA ALA A 231 -1.07 22.94 4.40
C ALA A 231 0.26 22.22 4.13
N LEU A 232 0.21 21.10 3.39
CA LEU A 232 1.41 20.35 3.00
C LEU A 232 2.29 21.13 2.02
N GLU A 233 1.70 21.83 1.04
CA GLU A 233 2.43 22.70 0.12
C GLU A 233 3.10 23.86 0.87
N ALA A 234 2.41 24.47 1.83
CA ALA A 234 2.97 25.53 2.68
C ALA A 234 4.10 25.00 3.59
N GLU A 235 3.96 23.79 4.13
CA GLU A 235 5.02 23.13 4.92
C GLU A 235 6.25 22.84 4.05
N LYS A 236 6.06 22.31 2.84
CA LYS A 236 7.14 22.08 1.88
C LYS A 236 7.86 23.37 1.49
N GLU A 237 7.14 24.45 1.24
CA GLU A 237 7.72 25.76 0.94
C GLU A 237 8.50 26.32 2.14
N ALA A 238 7.99 26.17 3.37
CA ALA A 238 8.69 26.58 4.57
C ALA A 238 9.98 25.77 4.83
N ILE A 239 9.98 24.47 4.52
CA ILE A 239 11.17 23.62 4.61
C ILE A 239 12.18 23.98 3.53
N LEU A 240 11.74 24.19 2.28
CA LEU A 240 12.58 24.64 1.18
C LEU A 240 13.31 25.94 1.53
N GLU A 241 12.59 26.94 2.06
CA GLU A 241 13.18 28.21 2.47
C GLU A 241 14.18 28.04 3.62
N LYS A 242 13.87 27.15 4.58
CA LYS A 242 14.80 26.82 5.66
C LYS A 242 16.06 26.12 5.15
N ASN A 243 15.93 25.21 4.19
CA ASN A 243 17.05 24.51 3.55
C ASN A 243 17.92 25.49 2.76
N LYS A 244 17.29 26.39 1.98
CA LYS A 244 17.98 27.44 1.24
C LYS A 244 18.82 28.29 2.17
N LYS A 245 18.23 28.81 3.25
CA LYS A 245 18.95 29.60 4.25
C LYS A 245 20.10 28.82 4.92
N ALA A 246 19.91 27.54 5.21
CA ALA A 246 20.96 26.71 5.80
C ALA A 246 22.16 26.54 4.85
N ILE A 247 21.91 26.40 3.54
CA ILE A 247 22.97 26.34 2.52
C ILE A 247 23.61 27.71 2.32
N GLU A 248 22.86 28.82 2.29
CA GLU A 248 23.40 30.19 2.17
C GLU A 248 24.44 30.51 3.25
N GLU A 249 24.30 29.93 4.45
CA GLU A 249 25.24 30.11 5.56
C GLU A 249 26.55 29.30 5.40
N TRP A 250 26.68 28.47 4.36
CA TRP A 250 27.89 27.68 4.13
C TRP A 250 29.07 28.54 3.69
N ASN A 251 30.14 28.51 4.47
CA ASN A 251 31.38 29.19 4.11
C ASN A 251 32.17 28.45 2.99
N PRO A 252 33.12 29.12 2.32
CA PRO A 252 33.87 28.51 1.22
C PRO A 252 34.63 27.23 1.58
N ASP A 253 35.15 27.13 2.82
CA ASP A 253 35.83 25.91 3.29
C ASP A 253 34.88 24.71 3.33
N PHE A 254 33.64 24.94 3.74
CA PHE A 254 32.62 23.90 3.80
C PHE A 254 32.09 23.53 2.42
N VAL A 255 31.87 24.50 1.53
CA VAL A 255 31.52 24.22 0.12
C VAL A 255 32.60 23.37 -0.55
N ALA A 256 33.87 23.71 -0.33
CA ALA A 256 35.01 22.96 -0.85
C ALA A 256 35.07 21.53 -0.28
N MET A 257 34.80 21.35 1.02
CA MET A 257 34.69 20.03 1.65
C MET A 257 33.53 19.22 1.06
N TRP A 258 32.37 19.85 0.86
CA TRP A 258 31.19 19.20 0.28
C TRP A 258 31.45 18.75 -1.16
N ILE A 259 32.04 19.60 -2.01
CA ILE A 259 32.46 19.24 -3.38
C ILE A 259 33.41 18.04 -3.35
N THR A 260 34.40 18.05 -2.44
CA THR A 260 35.34 16.93 -2.30
C THR A 260 34.63 15.62 -1.91
N SER A 261 33.56 15.70 -1.12
CA SER A 261 32.78 14.54 -0.71
C SER A 261 31.99 13.88 -1.84
N LEU A 262 31.77 14.60 -2.95
CA LEU A 262 31.12 14.08 -4.15
C LEU A 262 32.06 13.26 -5.06
N ASP A 263 33.28 12.98 -4.58
CA ASP A 263 34.30 12.15 -5.23
C ASP A 263 34.77 12.71 -6.58
N PHE A 264 34.88 14.04 -6.69
CA PHE A 264 35.40 14.65 -7.92
C PHE A 264 36.90 14.46 -8.10
N GLY A 265 37.63 14.02 -7.07
CA GLY A 265 39.07 13.72 -7.13
C GLY A 265 39.99 14.90 -7.48
N ASP A 266 39.42 16.04 -7.87
CA ASP A 266 40.14 17.20 -8.35
C ASP A 266 40.36 18.20 -7.22
N THR A 267 41.60 18.25 -6.73
CA THR A 267 42.03 19.21 -5.73
C THR A 267 41.98 20.64 -6.26
N LYS A 268 42.02 20.84 -7.59
CA LYS A 268 41.99 22.17 -8.21
C LYS A 268 40.64 22.85 -7.99
N ALA A 269 39.52 22.16 -8.21
CA ALA A 269 38.19 22.70 -7.97
C ALA A 269 38.01 23.16 -6.50
N MET A 270 38.54 22.38 -5.55
CA MET A 270 38.54 22.72 -4.13
C MET A 270 39.36 23.99 -3.85
N ASP A 271 40.55 24.10 -4.43
CA ASP A 271 41.41 25.28 -4.27
C ASP A 271 40.77 26.52 -4.89
N THR A 272 40.13 26.37 -6.06
CA THR A 272 39.38 27.45 -6.73
C THR A 272 38.21 27.94 -5.87
N VAL A 273 37.39 27.05 -5.32
CA VAL A 273 36.29 27.41 -4.40
C VAL A 273 36.79 28.24 -3.23
N LYS A 274 37.93 27.85 -2.64
CA LYS A 274 38.52 28.58 -1.52
C LYS A 274 39.16 29.89 -1.92
N SER A 275 39.85 29.96 -3.07
CA SER A 275 40.54 31.17 -3.52
C SER A 275 39.59 32.23 -4.03
N GLU A 276 38.55 31.83 -4.75
CA GLU A 276 37.52 32.73 -5.28
C GLU A 276 36.43 33.05 -4.23
N GLY A 277 36.40 32.32 -3.12
CA GLY A 277 35.48 32.57 -2.02
C GLY A 277 34.04 32.16 -2.32
N PHE A 278 33.85 31.07 -3.08
CA PHE A 278 32.52 30.55 -3.40
C PHE A 278 31.85 29.98 -2.15
N GLU A 279 30.93 30.74 -1.60
CA GLU A 279 30.08 30.37 -0.46
C GLU A 279 28.80 29.66 -0.93
N GLY A 280 27.94 29.23 0.00
CA GLY A 280 26.75 28.45 -0.35
C GLY A 280 25.71 29.21 -1.17
N SER A 281 25.68 30.54 -1.11
CA SER A 281 24.84 31.37 -1.99
C SER A 281 25.18 31.16 -3.48
N TRP A 282 26.48 31.09 -3.81
CA TRP A 282 26.96 30.76 -5.16
C TRP A 282 26.46 29.39 -5.61
N LEU A 283 26.51 28.37 -4.73
CA LEU A 283 26.05 27.02 -5.06
C LEU A 283 24.55 26.99 -5.41
N ILE A 284 23.73 27.76 -4.68
CA ILE A 284 22.27 27.85 -4.90
C ILE A 284 21.95 28.48 -6.26
N GLU A 285 22.66 29.56 -6.62
CA GLU A 285 22.34 30.37 -7.80
C GLU A 285 22.99 29.85 -9.09
N SER A 286 24.07 29.08 -8.99
CA SER A 286 24.86 28.67 -10.16
C SER A 286 24.14 27.64 -11.03
N SER A 287 24.14 27.85 -12.35
CA SER A 287 23.74 26.82 -13.30
C SER A 287 24.87 25.81 -13.52
N PRO A 288 24.60 24.63 -14.14
CA PRO A 288 25.68 23.70 -14.51
C PRO A 288 26.79 24.39 -15.31
N GLU A 289 26.45 25.29 -16.23
CA GLU A 289 27.41 26.02 -17.08
C GLU A 289 28.31 26.96 -16.26
N VAL A 290 27.74 27.67 -15.29
CA VAL A 290 28.50 28.53 -14.37
C VAL A 290 29.46 27.68 -13.54
N ILE A 291 28.99 26.55 -13.00
CA ILE A 291 29.85 25.64 -12.21
C ILE A 291 30.99 25.07 -13.05
N MET A 292 30.73 24.70 -14.32
CA MET A 292 31.77 24.23 -15.23
C MET A 292 32.83 25.31 -15.50
N GLU A 293 32.39 26.53 -15.80
CA GLU A 293 33.28 27.65 -16.11
C GLU A 293 34.11 28.06 -14.89
N ASP A 294 33.45 28.26 -13.75
CA ASP A 294 34.08 28.73 -12.52
C ASP A 294 35.05 27.70 -11.92
N LEU A 295 34.72 26.40 -11.98
CA LEU A 295 35.55 25.34 -11.39
C LEU A 295 36.47 24.64 -12.39
N GLU A 296 36.35 24.95 -13.69
CA GLU A 296 37.04 24.26 -14.79
C GLU A 296 36.85 22.73 -14.77
N ILE A 297 35.65 22.26 -14.38
CA ILE A 297 35.31 20.83 -14.29
C ILE A 297 34.48 20.34 -15.50
N PRO A 298 34.50 19.05 -15.82
CA PRO A 298 33.64 18.48 -16.87
C PRO A 298 32.15 18.66 -16.58
N GLU A 299 31.34 18.76 -17.64
CA GLU A 299 29.88 18.90 -17.59
C GLU A 299 29.18 17.88 -16.71
N GLU A 300 29.60 16.61 -16.79
CA GLU A 300 29.05 15.53 -15.98
C GLU A 300 29.19 15.80 -14.47
N GLN A 301 30.32 16.38 -14.06
CA GLN A 301 30.57 16.71 -12.67
C GLN A 301 29.69 17.88 -12.22
N ALA A 302 29.58 18.93 -13.04
CA ALA A 302 28.71 20.07 -12.77
C ALA A 302 27.23 19.66 -12.67
N LEU A 303 26.75 18.81 -13.59
CA LEU A 303 25.38 18.27 -13.55
C LEU A 303 25.15 17.44 -12.28
N ARG A 304 26.14 16.65 -11.84
CA ARG A 304 26.07 15.91 -10.58
C ARG A 304 25.99 16.86 -9.37
N MET A 305 26.76 17.94 -9.34
CA MET A 305 26.69 18.96 -8.28
C MET A 305 25.29 19.58 -8.20
N VAL A 306 24.75 20.01 -9.33
CA VAL A 306 23.39 20.59 -9.42
C VAL A 306 22.34 19.60 -8.93
N LYS A 307 22.44 18.32 -9.35
CA LYS A 307 21.51 17.28 -8.89
C LYS A 307 21.54 17.11 -7.37
N VAL A 308 22.72 17.01 -6.76
CA VAL A 308 22.83 16.83 -5.30
C VAL A 308 22.39 18.08 -4.55
N ARG A 309 22.70 19.28 -5.05
CA ARG A 309 22.18 20.54 -4.52
C ARG A 309 20.65 20.56 -4.55
N ASP A 310 20.04 20.20 -5.66
CA ASP A 310 18.58 20.21 -5.80
C ASP A 310 17.94 19.17 -4.86
N MET A 311 18.59 18.02 -4.63
CA MET A 311 18.16 17.06 -3.61
C MET A 311 18.23 17.63 -2.19
N LEU A 312 19.27 18.41 -1.86
CA LEU A 312 19.39 19.09 -0.57
C LEU A 312 18.27 20.13 -0.40
N LEU A 313 18.06 20.99 -1.40
CA LEU A 313 17.02 22.02 -1.37
C LEU A 313 15.62 21.40 -1.20
N ASN A 314 15.32 20.34 -1.95
CA ASN A 314 14.02 19.66 -1.93
C ASN A 314 13.89 18.57 -0.84
N SER A 315 14.83 18.51 0.11
CA SER A 315 14.72 17.59 1.25
C SER A 315 13.48 17.88 2.08
N GLU A 316 12.67 16.85 2.35
CA GLU A 316 11.48 16.95 3.22
C GLU A 316 11.83 17.23 4.68
N ALA A 317 13.10 17.06 5.06
CA ALA A 317 13.56 17.42 6.38
C ALA A 317 14.51 18.64 6.32
N PRO A 318 14.54 19.47 7.38
CA PRO A 318 15.43 20.63 7.43
C PRO A 318 16.91 20.27 7.52
N ILE A 319 17.73 20.79 6.60
CA ILE A 319 19.19 20.61 6.61
C ILE A 319 19.77 21.11 7.96
N PRO A 320 20.61 20.30 8.64
CA PRO A 320 21.30 20.72 9.86
C PRO A 320 22.21 21.94 9.64
N ALA A 321 22.52 22.67 10.71
CA ALA A 321 23.48 23.79 10.62
C ALA A 321 24.88 23.29 10.23
N GLN A 322 25.68 24.14 9.58
CA GLN A 322 27.02 23.79 9.09
C GLN A 322 27.89 23.08 10.15
N ASP A 323 27.92 23.59 11.39
CA ASP A 323 28.69 23.00 12.49
C ASP A 323 28.24 21.58 12.87
N GLU A 324 26.97 21.27 12.71
CA GLU A 324 26.42 19.93 12.95
C GLU A 324 26.84 18.99 11.82
N LEU A 325 26.77 19.45 10.57
CA LEU A 325 27.21 18.71 9.40
C LEU A 325 28.71 18.38 9.47
N ILE A 326 29.55 19.32 9.90
CA ILE A 326 30.99 19.08 10.12
C ILE A 326 31.19 17.98 11.18
N LYS A 327 30.48 18.05 12.32
CA LYS A 327 30.59 17.01 13.37
C LYS A 327 30.15 15.63 12.87
N MET A 328 29.10 15.57 12.05
CA MET A 328 28.61 14.33 11.45
C MET A 328 29.63 13.77 10.46
N HIS A 329 30.18 14.62 9.59
CA HIS A 329 31.24 14.27 8.64
C HIS A 329 32.49 13.75 9.36
N ASP A 330 32.99 14.46 10.37
CA ASP A 330 34.15 14.04 11.16
C ASP A 330 33.91 12.70 11.88
N ALA A 331 32.72 12.51 12.44
CA ALA A 331 32.33 11.26 13.07
C ALA A 331 32.30 10.10 12.07
N PHE A 332 31.84 10.34 10.85
CA PHE A 332 31.85 9.37 9.76
C PHE A 332 33.27 9.07 9.30
N MET A 333 34.07 10.10 9.00
CA MET A 333 35.46 9.94 8.54
C MET A 333 36.33 9.23 9.58
N LYS A 334 36.06 9.41 10.88
CA LYS A 334 36.71 8.64 11.96
C LYS A 334 36.37 7.14 11.93
N LYS A 335 35.17 6.78 11.48
CA LYS A 335 34.73 5.38 11.32
C LYS A 335 35.17 4.77 9.99
N LEU A 336 35.38 5.58 8.95
CA LEU A 336 35.68 5.13 7.60
C LEU A 336 36.89 4.16 7.51
N PRO A 337 38.02 4.33 8.22
CA PRO A 337 39.13 3.36 8.19
C PRO A 337 38.79 2.02 8.82
N GLN A 338 37.86 1.98 9.77
CA GLN A 338 37.36 0.72 10.34
C GLN A 338 36.46 0.02 9.33
N LEU A 339 35.55 0.78 8.71
CA LEU A 339 34.65 0.28 7.66
C LEU A 339 35.41 -0.26 6.45
N LYS A 340 36.41 0.48 5.94
CA LYS A 340 37.28 0.01 4.84
C LYS A 340 38.02 -1.28 5.20
N ARG A 341 38.53 -1.41 6.44
CA ARG A 341 39.20 -2.63 6.92
C ARG A 341 38.24 -3.81 7.05
N ASP A 342 37.03 -3.55 7.50
CA ASP A 342 36.01 -4.59 7.67
C ASP A 342 35.45 -5.10 6.32
N TRP A 343 35.73 -4.40 5.21
CA TRP A 343 35.16 -4.71 3.90
C TRP A 343 36.15 -5.17 2.82
N ALA A 344 37.43 -4.78 2.89
CA ALA A 344 38.44 -5.24 1.94
C ALA A 344 38.93 -6.65 2.29
N LEU A 345 38.12 -7.67 1.99
CA LEU A 345 38.43 -9.08 2.26
C LEU A 345 39.80 -9.51 1.73
N ALA A 346 40.22 -8.98 0.57
CA ALA A 346 41.52 -9.25 -0.03
C ALA A 346 42.72 -8.78 0.82
N ASP A 347 42.51 -7.81 1.71
CA ASP A 347 43.56 -7.24 2.59
C ASP A 347 43.50 -7.81 4.01
N TRP A 348 42.69 -8.85 4.25
CA TRP A 348 42.55 -9.44 5.56
C TRP A 348 43.81 -10.22 5.95
N THR A 349 44.67 -9.55 6.71
CA THR A 349 45.75 -10.21 7.45
C THR A 349 45.17 -11.25 8.42
N PRO A 350 45.95 -12.26 8.86
CA PRO A 350 45.53 -13.19 9.91
C PRO A 350 45.03 -12.50 11.18
N LYS A 351 45.55 -11.31 11.50
CA LYS A 351 45.10 -10.48 12.62
C LYS A 351 43.71 -9.88 12.38
N THR A 352 43.42 -9.44 11.17
CA THR A 352 42.10 -8.93 10.78
C THR A 352 41.06 -10.06 10.80
N PHE A 353 41.43 -11.22 10.25
CA PHE A 353 40.57 -12.41 10.27
C PHE A 353 40.29 -12.90 11.70
N ALA A 354 41.31 -12.92 12.57
CA ALA A 354 41.13 -13.20 14.01
C ALA A 354 40.16 -12.20 14.68
N GLY A 355 40.25 -10.91 14.33
CA GLY A 355 39.31 -9.88 14.79
C GLY A 355 37.87 -10.19 14.39
N TRP A 356 37.64 -10.61 13.14
CA TRP A 356 36.32 -11.06 12.68
C TRP A 356 35.84 -12.29 13.45
N VAL A 357 36.69 -13.30 13.66
CA VAL A 357 36.33 -14.49 14.46
C VAL A 357 35.92 -14.11 15.89
N SER A 358 36.59 -13.11 16.49
CA SER A 358 36.24 -12.57 17.81
C SER A 358 34.84 -11.93 17.83
N SER A 359 34.46 -11.23 16.75
CA SER A 359 33.17 -10.56 16.62
C SER A 359 31.97 -11.52 16.59
N LEU A 360 32.19 -12.79 16.21
CA LEU A 360 31.14 -13.80 16.10
C LEU A 360 30.56 -14.26 17.45
N LYS A 361 31.12 -13.80 18.58
CA LYS A 361 30.69 -14.14 19.95
C LYS A 361 30.44 -15.64 20.14
N LEU A 362 31.32 -16.47 19.57
CA LEU A 362 31.32 -17.91 19.77
C LEU A 362 31.54 -18.14 21.27
N GLY A 363 30.57 -18.75 21.97
CA GLY A 363 30.52 -18.81 23.44
C GLY A 363 31.79 -19.30 24.15
N SER A 364 31.79 -19.32 25.48
CA SER A 364 33.00 -19.46 26.34
C SER A 364 34.02 -20.56 25.96
N GLY A 365 33.59 -21.66 25.33
CA GLY A 365 34.49 -22.70 24.81
C GLY A 365 35.35 -22.32 23.59
N ALA A 366 35.18 -21.12 23.04
CA ALA A 366 35.90 -20.61 21.87
C ALA A 366 36.54 -19.23 22.11
N SER A 367 36.63 -18.76 23.37
CA SER A 367 37.16 -17.44 23.70
C SER A 367 38.61 -17.22 23.25
N ASP A 368 39.43 -18.28 23.24
CA ASP A 368 40.82 -18.25 22.79
C ASP A 368 41.01 -18.58 21.30
N LEU A 369 39.91 -18.78 20.56
CA LEU A 369 39.98 -19.07 19.13
C LEU A 369 40.60 -17.93 18.30
N PRO A 370 40.28 -16.64 18.54
CA PRO A 370 40.93 -15.53 17.81
C PRO A 370 42.45 -15.51 17.96
N ASN A 371 42.96 -15.76 19.18
CA ASN A 371 44.40 -15.79 19.43
C ASN A 371 45.06 -16.94 18.66
N ARG A 372 44.47 -18.13 18.69
CA ARG A 372 44.99 -19.30 17.95
C ARG A 372 44.97 -19.10 16.43
N VAL A 373 43.93 -18.45 15.89
CA VAL A 373 43.87 -18.06 14.48
C VAL A 373 45.01 -17.09 14.13
N ALA A 374 45.23 -16.07 14.97
CA ALA A 374 46.30 -15.10 14.76
C ALA A 374 47.72 -15.70 14.89
N GLU A 375 47.95 -16.53 15.91
CA GLU A 375 49.24 -17.18 16.19
C GLU A 375 49.65 -18.18 15.12
N GLN A 376 48.68 -18.88 14.52
CA GLN A 376 48.93 -19.82 13.43
C GLN A 376 49.10 -19.12 12.07
N GLY A 377 48.96 -17.79 12.01
CA GLY A 377 49.01 -17.04 10.76
C GLY A 377 47.88 -17.42 9.80
N TYR A 378 46.76 -17.92 10.32
CA TYR A 378 45.66 -18.44 9.52
C TYR A 378 44.81 -17.31 8.97
N GLY A 379 44.82 -17.16 7.64
CA GLY A 379 44.19 -16.06 6.92
C GLY A 379 42.83 -16.40 6.31
N LEU A 380 42.27 -15.42 5.61
CA LEU A 380 41.01 -15.58 4.90
C LEU A 380 41.11 -16.61 3.76
N ASP A 381 42.25 -16.66 3.07
CA ASP A 381 42.50 -17.61 1.97
C ASP A 381 42.51 -19.06 2.45
N ASP A 382 43.13 -19.33 3.61
CA ASP A 382 43.11 -20.68 4.22
C ASP A 382 41.68 -21.09 4.60
N PHE A 383 40.87 -20.13 5.06
CA PHE A 383 39.50 -20.36 5.50
C PHE A 383 38.53 -20.69 4.37
N LYS A 384 38.81 -20.20 3.16
CA LYS A 384 37.91 -20.32 2.00
C LYS A 384 37.56 -21.77 1.69
N ASP A 385 38.54 -22.67 1.80
CA ASP A 385 38.41 -24.07 1.38
C ASP A 385 38.33 -25.08 2.54
N ASP A 386 38.57 -24.64 3.78
CA ASP A 386 38.65 -25.54 4.93
C ASP A 386 37.32 -26.25 5.26
N THR A 387 37.38 -27.54 5.54
CA THR A 387 36.22 -28.36 5.95
C THR A 387 35.98 -28.29 7.47
N ILE A 388 34.82 -28.76 7.93
CA ILE A 388 34.50 -28.84 9.37
C ILE A 388 35.59 -29.61 10.13
N GLU A 389 36.11 -30.70 9.55
CA GLU A 389 37.11 -31.54 10.20
C GLU A 389 38.49 -30.87 10.24
N GLN A 390 38.89 -30.17 9.17
CA GLN A 390 40.13 -29.36 9.15
C GLN A 390 40.09 -28.24 10.20
N LEU A 391 38.97 -27.51 10.32
CA LEU A 391 38.83 -26.46 11.34
C LEU A 391 38.87 -27.03 12.76
N LYS A 392 38.26 -28.20 12.99
CA LYS A 392 38.29 -28.88 14.29
C LYS A 392 39.70 -29.30 14.67
N GLU A 393 40.43 -29.90 13.74
CA GLU A 393 41.79 -30.39 13.97
C GLU A 393 42.76 -29.22 14.17
N ARG A 394 42.70 -28.22 13.29
CA ARG A 394 43.62 -27.07 13.30
C ARG A 394 43.47 -26.20 14.56
N PHE A 395 42.24 -25.98 15.01
CA PHE A 395 41.97 -25.11 16.15
C PHE A 395 41.52 -25.84 17.41
N SER A 396 41.52 -27.17 17.44
CA SER A 396 41.03 -27.96 18.57
C SER A 396 39.66 -27.48 19.08
N ILE A 397 38.74 -27.17 18.17
CA ILE A 397 37.39 -26.67 18.50
C ILE A 397 36.32 -27.74 18.36
N GLY A 398 35.22 -27.58 19.08
CA GLY A 398 34.05 -28.46 18.95
C GLY A 398 33.37 -28.35 17.58
N LYS A 399 32.74 -29.45 17.14
CA LYS A 399 32.03 -29.53 15.84
C LYS A 399 30.94 -28.46 15.67
N GLY A 400 30.32 -28.02 16.76
CA GLY A 400 29.34 -26.93 16.75
C GLY A 400 29.95 -25.60 16.29
N PHE A 401 31.09 -25.21 16.85
CA PHE A 401 31.79 -23.97 16.47
C PHE A 401 32.30 -24.01 15.03
N ALA A 402 32.87 -25.15 14.61
CA ALA A 402 33.32 -25.33 13.22
C ALA A 402 32.16 -25.20 12.22
N ARG A 403 30.95 -25.71 12.55
CA ARG A 403 29.74 -25.50 11.73
C ARG A 403 29.33 -24.04 11.68
N THR A 404 29.36 -23.33 12.80
CA THR A 404 29.05 -21.89 12.84
C THR A 404 30.00 -21.09 11.96
N LEU A 405 31.31 -21.38 12.04
CA LEU A 405 32.31 -20.76 11.17
C LEU A 405 32.01 -21.02 9.68
N ILE A 406 31.77 -22.27 9.28
CA ILE A 406 31.43 -22.58 7.86
C ILE A 406 30.11 -21.95 7.43
N SER A 407 29.11 -21.87 8.32
CA SER A 407 27.86 -21.16 8.01
C SER A 407 28.13 -19.68 7.76
N LYS A 408 28.95 -19.04 8.60
CA LYS A 408 29.37 -17.64 8.45
C LYS A 408 30.32 -17.42 7.29
N ARG A 409 31.08 -18.44 6.86
CA ARG A 409 31.87 -18.42 5.63
C ARG A 409 31.00 -18.18 4.40
N LYS A 410 29.84 -18.84 4.32
CA LYS A 410 28.92 -18.64 3.20
C LYS A 410 28.39 -17.20 3.14
N GLU A 411 28.23 -16.56 4.29
CA GLU A 411 27.91 -15.14 4.36
C GLU A 411 29.12 -14.30 3.92
N LEU A 412 30.31 -14.57 4.48
CA LEU A 412 31.54 -13.81 4.20
C LEU A 412 32.00 -13.87 2.73
N PHE A 413 31.77 -15.00 2.04
CA PHE A 413 32.12 -15.22 0.64
C PHE A 413 30.90 -15.31 -0.28
N ASP A 414 29.73 -14.85 0.16
CA ASP A 414 28.60 -14.66 -0.75
C ASP A 414 29.07 -13.66 -1.83
N PRO A 415 29.01 -13.96 -3.14
CA PRO A 415 29.32 -12.97 -4.17
C PRO A 415 28.38 -11.76 -4.09
N ASN A 416 27.21 -11.92 -3.46
CA ASN A 416 26.34 -10.80 -3.13
C ASN A 416 26.73 -10.08 -1.83
N VAL A 417 27.73 -10.52 -1.07
CA VAL A 417 28.28 -9.77 0.07
C VAL A 417 29.28 -8.72 -0.37
N GLU A 418 30.07 -8.94 -1.42
CA GLU A 418 30.80 -7.81 -2.03
C GLU A 418 29.80 -6.80 -2.64
N LEU A 419 28.71 -7.29 -3.24
CA LEU A 419 27.61 -6.46 -3.73
C LEU A 419 26.83 -5.77 -2.60
N ARG A 420 26.54 -6.47 -1.48
CA ARG A 420 25.82 -5.94 -0.30
C ARG A 420 26.70 -5.07 0.56
N SER A 421 28.00 -5.31 0.64
CA SER A 421 28.97 -4.46 1.33
C SER A 421 29.30 -3.24 0.51
N LYS A 422 29.33 -3.36 -0.83
CA LYS A 422 29.30 -2.20 -1.73
C LYS A 422 27.98 -1.45 -1.58
N GLN A 423 26.83 -2.12 -1.55
CA GLN A 423 25.53 -1.46 -1.32
C GLN A 423 25.36 -0.91 0.10
N GLU A 424 25.98 -1.50 1.13
CA GLU A 424 25.93 -1.02 2.50
C GLU A 424 26.95 0.09 2.70
N PHE A 425 28.09 0.05 2.01
CA PHE A 425 29.01 1.18 1.89
C PHE A 425 28.34 2.32 1.13
N GLU A 426 27.72 2.06 -0.02
CA GLU A 426 26.94 3.03 -0.79
C GLU A 426 25.77 3.52 0.04
N ARG A 427 25.09 2.67 0.81
CA ARG A 427 24.01 3.06 1.73
C ARG A 427 24.52 3.85 2.93
N MET A 428 25.72 3.58 3.44
CA MET A 428 26.34 4.30 4.57
C MET A 428 27.07 5.56 4.13
N PHE A 429 27.59 5.57 2.91
CA PHE A 429 28.11 6.72 2.19
C PHE A 429 26.92 7.60 1.79
N ASP A 430 25.83 7.03 1.30
CA ASP A 430 24.54 7.69 1.16
C ASP A 430 24.00 8.08 2.52
N LEU A 431 24.23 7.33 3.62
CA LEU A 431 23.83 7.74 4.98
C LEU A 431 24.71 8.88 5.52
N ALA A 432 25.93 9.01 5.01
CA ALA A 432 26.90 10.03 5.35
C ALA A 432 26.74 11.29 4.47
N CYS A 433 26.37 11.12 3.20
CA CYS A 433 25.83 12.14 2.32
C CYS A 433 24.43 12.54 2.79
N SER A 434 23.64 11.62 3.36
CA SER A 434 22.38 11.86 4.07
C SER A 434 22.59 12.25 5.54
N SER A 435 23.83 12.40 6.00
CA SER A 435 24.07 13.29 7.13
C SER A 435 24.05 14.76 6.70
N PHE A 436 24.09 15.04 5.39
CA PHE A 436 23.76 16.34 4.80
C PHE A 436 22.31 16.43 4.26
N VAL A 437 21.63 15.29 4.03
CA VAL A 437 20.22 15.19 3.61
C VAL A 437 19.38 14.45 4.68
N PRO A 438 18.56 15.11 5.49
CA PRO A 438 17.91 14.47 6.64
C PRO A 438 16.84 13.40 6.26
N HIS A 439 16.55 12.51 7.22
CA HIS A 439 15.87 11.23 7.02
C HIS A 439 14.54 11.35 6.23
N GLY A 440 14.43 10.64 5.11
CA GLY A 440 13.19 10.54 4.32
C GLY A 440 13.40 10.23 2.84
N ILE A 441 14.60 10.49 2.29
CA ILE A 441 14.89 10.25 0.87
C ILE A 441 15.62 8.90 0.73
N GLU A 442 14.94 7.89 0.18
CA GLU A 442 15.62 6.69 -0.34
C GLU A 442 16.47 7.09 -1.56
N THR A 443 17.71 7.48 -1.33
CA THR A 443 18.69 7.65 -2.41
C THR A 443 19.12 6.27 -2.91
N ARG A 444 18.46 5.78 -3.95
CA ARG A 444 18.89 4.58 -4.71
C ARG A 444 19.70 4.92 -5.97
N VAL A 445 20.15 6.16 -6.16
CA VAL A 445 20.49 6.66 -7.52
C VAL A 445 21.98 7.02 -7.73
N CYS A 446 22.88 6.96 -6.75
CA CYS A 446 24.19 7.62 -6.91
C CYS A 446 25.46 6.77 -7.04
N ALA A 447 25.41 5.43 -7.08
CA ALA A 447 26.66 4.65 -7.18
C ALA A 447 26.64 3.36 -8.02
N LYS A 448 25.49 2.97 -8.57
CA LYS A 448 25.42 2.00 -9.66
C LYS A 448 24.55 2.58 -10.76
N GLU A 449 25.20 3.26 -11.68
CA GLU A 449 25.15 2.96 -13.10
C GLU A 449 25.85 4.11 -13.84
N GLU A 450 26.87 3.77 -14.63
CA GLU A 450 27.20 4.44 -15.89
C GLU A 450 26.04 4.32 -16.91
N PHE A 451 24.79 4.42 -16.45
CA PHE A 451 23.67 4.76 -17.30
C PHE A 451 23.55 6.27 -17.19
N VAL A 452 24.08 6.94 -18.21
CA VAL A 452 23.34 8.06 -18.79
C VAL A 452 21.87 7.68 -18.72
N MET A 453 21.01 8.51 -18.11
CA MET A 453 19.56 8.39 -18.29
C MET A 453 19.31 8.55 -19.79
N THR A 454 19.49 7.48 -20.55
CA THR A 454 19.09 7.40 -21.94
C THR A 454 17.59 7.53 -21.84
N GLU A 455 17.07 8.66 -22.30
CA GLU A 455 15.65 8.93 -22.51
C GLU A 455 14.92 7.62 -22.79
N ASP A 456 13.87 7.28 -22.02
CA ASP A 456 13.15 6.00 -22.10
C ASP A 456 13.01 5.50 -23.55
N THR A 457 13.95 4.68 -24.00
CA THR A 457 14.06 4.37 -25.43
C THR A 457 12.96 3.40 -25.86
N VAL A 458 12.50 2.58 -24.92
CA VAL A 458 11.46 1.58 -25.17
C VAL A 458 10.47 1.50 -24.01
N PHE A 459 9.19 1.64 -24.32
CA PHE A 459 8.07 1.53 -23.38
C PHE A 459 7.34 0.20 -23.55
N THR A 460 7.00 -0.48 -22.46
CA THR A 460 6.25 -1.75 -22.50
C THR A 460 4.81 -1.56 -22.04
N CYS A 461 3.89 -1.93 -22.93
CA CYS A 461 2.45 -1.98 -22.70
C CYS A 461 2.04 -3.44 -22.42
N LEU A 462 1.46 -3.69 -21.24
CA LEU A 462 1.02 -5.02 -20.82
C LEU A 462 -0.29 -4.97 -20.04
N ARG A 463 -1.02 -6.08 -20.01
CA ARG A 463 -2.08 -6.27 -19.03
C ARG A 463 -1.48 -6.70 -17.70
N TYR A 464 -1.79 -5.94 -16.65
CA TYR A 464 -1.24 -6.18 -15.31
C TYR A 464 -1.53 -7.62 -14.85
N LYS A 465 -0.53 -8.26 -14.24
CA LYS A 465 -0.47 -9.67 -13.79
C LYS A 465 -0.32 -10.75 -14.87
N SER A 466 -0.85 -10.59 -16.09
CA SER A 466 -0.87 -11.70 -17.06
C SER A 466 0.46 -11.92 -17.80
N ALA A 467 1.27 -10.87 -17.97
CA ALA A 467 2.58 -10.91 -18.64
C ALA A 467 3.72 -10.30 -17.81
N MET A 468 3.51 -10.07 -16.51
CA MET A 468 4.51 -9.41 -15.66
C MET A 468 5.82 -10.22 -15.54
N PRO A 469 5.79 -11.55 -15.29
CA PRO A 469 7.03 -12.34 -15.21
C PRO A 469 7.86 -12.27 -16.50
N GLU A 470 7.20 -12.35 -17.67
CA GLU A 470 7.82 -12.25 -18.99
C GLU A 470 8.35 -10.84 -19.23
N THR A 471 7.61 -9.81 -18.83
CA THR A 471 8.06 -8.41 -18.93
C THR A 471 9.33 -8.17 -18.12
N LEU A 472 9.42 -8.70 -16.90
CA LEU A 472 10.62 -8.58 -16.07
C LEU A 472 11.80 -9.35 -16.67
N ALA A 473 11.56 -10.54 -17.22
CA ALA A 473 12.59 -11.30 -17.91
C ALA A 473 13.11 -10.56 -19.16
N LEU A 474 12.20 -9.95 -19.92
CA LEU A 474 12.53 -9.13 -21.09
C LEU A 474 13.34 -7.89 -20.71
N LYS A 475 12.92 -7.18 -19.65
CA LYS A 475 13.63 -6.02 -19.11
C LYS A 475 15.07 -6.40 -18.77
N LYS A 476 15.25 -7.47 -18.01
CA LYS A 476 16.57 -7.97 -17.62
C LYS A 476 17.44 -8.31 -18.84
N ALA A 477 16.88 -9.01 -19.82
CA ALA A 477 17.61 -9.39 -21.02
C ALA A 477 18.01 -8.19 -21.90
N LEU A 478 17.22 -7.12 -21.91
CA LEU A 478 17.58 -5.85 -22.55
C LEU A 478 18.67 -5.10 -21.79
N GLN A 479 18.56 -5.04 -20.47
CA GLN A 479 19.53 -4.39 -19.60
C GLN A 479 20.91 -5.06 -19.68
N GLU A 480 20.95 -6.39 -19.77
CA GLU A 480 22.18 -7.15 -20.04
C GLU A 480 22.85 -6.79 -21.39
N ARG A 481 22.13 -6.12 -22.29
CA ARG A 481 22.64 -5.59 -23.56
C ARG A 481 22.77 -4.05 -23.57
N GLY A 482 22.69 -3.40 -22.43
CA GLY A 482 22.87 -1.95 -22.31
C GLY A 482 21.67 -1.11 -22.78
N HIS A 483 20.48 -1.69 -22.84
CA HIS A 483 19.24 -0.97 -23.16
C HIS A 483 18.31 -0.96 -21.95
N ASP A 484 17.79 0.22 -21.58
CA ASP A 484 16.77 0.31 -20.55
C ASP A 484 15.35 0.20 -21.13
N MET A 485 14.43 -0.27 -20.30
CA MET A 485 13.03 -0.48 -20.67
C MET A 485 12.12 -0.03 -19.54
N SER A 486 11.22 0.89 -19.87
CA SER A 486 10.19 1.35 -18.96
C SER A 486 8.98 0.40 -19.01
N ILE A 487 8.53 -0.04 -17.84
CA ILE A 487 7.31 -0.86 -17.70
C ILE A 487 6.14 0.10 -17.50
N GLY A 488 5.02 -0.11 -18.20
CA GLY A 488 3.79 0.68 -18.04
C GLY A 488 3.06 0.44 -16.70
N GLU A 489 3.75 0.61 -15.58
CA GLU A 489 3.19 0.51 -14.23
C GLU A 489 3.37 1.83 -13.48
N ALA A 490 2.28 2.39 -12.97
CA ALA A 490 2.30 3.54 -12.07
C ALA A 490 2.35 3.02 -10.62
N GLN A 491 2.96 3.80 -9.70
CA GLN A 491 2.98 3.41 -8.30
C GLN A 491 1.57 3.51 -7.70
N PRO A 492 1.26 2.74 -6.64
CA PRO A 492 0.02 2.92 -5.90
C PRO A 492 -0.18 4.40 -5.50
N GLY A 493 -1.32 4.98 -5.90
CA GLY A 493 -1.66 6.38 -5.64
C GLY A 493 -1.32 7.36 -6.77
N ASP A 494 -0.56 6.95 -7.79
CA ASP A 494 -0.30 7.77 -8.96
C ASP A 494 -1.54 7.91 -9.87
N ASP A 495 -1.62 9.04 -10.58
CA ASP A 495 -2.50 9.17 -11.74
C ASP A 495 -1.93 8.30 -12.88
N ILE A 496 -2.41 7.05 -12.94
CA ILE A 496 -2.00 6.03 -13.90
C ILE A 496 -2.02 6.58 -15.33
N LYS A 497 -3.05 7.35 -15.68
CA LYS A 497 -3.20 7.92 -17.02
C LYS A 497 -2.08 8.90 -17.32
N ARG A 498 -1.80 9.84 -16.39
CA ARG A 498 -0.75 10.84 -16.58
C ARG A 498 0.63 10.19 -16.70
N VAL A 499 0.96 9.23 -15.82
CA VAL A 499 2.25 8.52 -15.85
C VAL A 499 2.44 7.76 -17.17
N LEU A 500 1.39 7.10 -17.67
CA LEU A 500 1.45 6.38 -18.94
C LEU A 500 1.54 7.33 -20.14
N GLU A 501 0.81 8.45 -20.14
CA GLU A 501 0.92 9.49 -21.18
C GLU A 501 2.33 10.08 -21.25
N GLU A 502 2.92 10.43 -20.10
CA GLU A 502 4.30 10.93 -20.00
C GLU A 502 5.31 9.90 -20.52
N ARG A 503 5.28 8.66 -20.03
CA ARG A 503 6.21 7.61 -20.49
C ARG A 503 6.04 7.29 -21.97
N LEU A 504 4.81 7.18 -22.45
CA LEU A 504 4.53 6.90 -23.84
C LEU A 504 4.97 8.05 -24.76
N SER A 505 4.80 9.30 -24.33
CA SER A 505 5.23 10.48 -25.10
C SER A 505 6.74 10.50 -25.33
N ARG A 506 7.53 10.09 -24.33
CA ARG A 506 8.99 9.97 -24.41
C ARG A 506 9.46 8.72 -25.15
N ALA A 507 8.64 7.66 -25.17
CA ALA A 507 9.01 6.41 -25.79
C ALA A 507 9.26 6.54 -27.31
N GLU A 508 10.42 6.05 -27.75
CA GLU A 508 10.79 6.00 -29.16
C GLU A 508 10.14 4.81 -29.88
N MET A 509 9.97 3.70 -29.15
CA MET A 509 9.26 2.49 -29.59
C MET A 509 8.43 1.90 -28.43
N VAL A 510 7.31 1.26 -28.75
CA VAL A 510 6.44 0.56 -27.79
C VAL A 510 6.50 -0.94 -28.01
N ILE A 511 6.79 -1.70 -26.97
CA ILE A 511 6.63 -3.15 -26.94
C ILE A 511 5.23 -3.46 -26.42
N ILE A 512 4.45 -4.26 -27.17
CA ILE A 512 3.16 -4.76 -26.70
C ILE A 512 3.29 -6.22 -26.31
N MET A 513 3.02 -6.53 -25.04
CA MET A 513 2.93 -7.89 -24.52
C MET A 513 1.52 -8.43 -24.78
N GLY A 514 1.31 -8.99 -25.97
CA GLY A 514 0.00 -9.34 -26.49
C GLY A 514 -0.56 -10.65 -25.93
N THR A 515 -1.06 -10.62 -24.69
CA THR A 515 -1.84 -11.72 -24.09
C THR A 515 -3.25 -11.83 -24.70
N GLU A 516 -3.94 -12.95 -24.46
CA GLU A 516 -5.29 -13.18 -25.00
C GLU A 516 -6.27 -12.07 -24.63
N ASP A 517 -6.13 -11.52 -23.44
CA ASP A 517 -7.01 -10.53 -22.84
C ASP A 517 -6.51 -9.08 -23.02
N PHE A 518 -5.49 -8.87 -23.86
CA PHE A 518 -4.95 -7.55 -24.17
C PHE A 518 -5.96 -6.69 -24.97
N GLY A 519 -6.19 -5.46 -24.51
CA GLY A 519 -7.13 -4.52 -25.10
C GLY A 519 -8.61 -4.80 -24.80
N CYS A 520 -8.90 -5.76 -23.93
CA CYS A 520 -10.24 -5.84 -23.32
C CYS A 520 -10.49 -4.62 -22.43
N PRO A 521 -11.74 -4.13 -22.34
CA PRO A 521 -12.10 -3.11 -21.37
C PRO A 521 -11.83 -3.61 -19.95
N GLY A 522 -11.07 -2.85 -19.16
CA GLY A 522 -10.87 -3.08 -17.74
C GLY A 522 -11.95 -2.40 -16.89
N MET A 523 -11.98 -2.72 -15.59
CA MET A 523 -12.79 -1.98 -14.60
C MET A 523 -12.10 -0.67 -14.16
N THR A 524 -10.81 -0.50 -14.46
CA THR A 524 -10.01 0.67 -14.08
C THR A 524 -10.22 1.84 -15.05
N ASN A 525 -10.03 3.07 -14.56
CA ASN A 525 -10.14 4.31 -15.35
C ASN A 525 -9.22 4.40 -16.57
N PHE A 526 -8.19 3.56 -16.64
CA PHE A 526 -7.30 3.41 -17.79
C PHE A 526 -6.95 1.93 -17.94
N SER A 527 -7.31 1.33 -19.08
CA SER A 527 -7.05 -0.08 -19.39
C SER A 527 -6.13 -0.20 -20.60
N THR A 528 -5.63 -1.42 -20.85
CA THR A 528 -4.82 -1.72 -22.05
C THR A 528 -5.53 -1.36 -23.36
N ARG A 529 -6.86 -1.21 -23.36
CA ARG A 529 -7.63 -0.71 -24.50
C ARG A 529 -7.36 0.76 -24.77
N GLU A 530 -7.42 1.60 -23.73
CA GLU A 530 -7.10 3.03 -23.83
C GLU A 530 -5.63 3.24 -24.18
N GLU A 531 -4.71 2.45 -23.59
CA GLU A 531 -3.30 2.44 -23.97
C GLU A 531 -3.11 2.11 -25.45
N LEU A 532 -3.73 1.04 -25.95
CA LEU A 532 -3.64 0.67 -27.37
C LEU A 532 -4.20 1.77 -28.27
N MET A 533 -5.33 2.37 -27.91
CA MET A 533 -5.90 3.49 -28.66
C MET A 533 -4.97 4.69 -28.70
N LEU A 534 -4.30 4.99 -27.59
CA LEU A 534 -3.34 6.07 -27.48
C LEU A 534 -2.09 5.79 -28.34
N ILE A 535 -1.49 4.60 -28.22
CA ILE A 535 -0.35 4.15 -29.04
C ILE A 535 -0.65 4.32 -30.53
N MET A 536 -1.83 3.88 -30.97
CA MET A 536 -2.27 3.97 -32.37
C MET A 536 -2.50 5.42 -32.81
N ARG A 537 -3.07 6.26 -31.94
CA ARG A 537 -3.32 7.68 -32.20
C ARG A 537 -2.02 8.47 -32.35
N GLU A 538 -1.06 8.23 -31.47
CA GLU A 538 0.27 8.88 -31.48
C GLU A 538 1.20 8.29 -32.57
N LYS A 539 0.75 7.26 -33.30
CA LYS A 539 1.52 6.56 -34.34
C LYS A 539 2.88 6.07 -33.84
N LYS A 540 2.94 5.64 -32.59
CA LYS A 540 4.18 5.14 -31.98
C LYS A 540 4.60 3.83 -32.68
N PRO A 541 5.88 3.65 -33.03
CA PRO A 541 6.36 2.38 -33.58
C PRO A 541 6.13 1.22 -32.60
N ILE A 542 5.52 0.12 -33.06
CA ILE A 542 5.11 -1.00 -32.20
C ILE A 542 5.96 -2.24 -32.46
N PHE A 543 6.54 -2.87 -31.44
CA PHE A 543 7.04 -4.25 -31.48
C PHE A 543 6.06 -5.18 -30.75
N LEU A 544 5.30 -6.00 -31.49
CA LEU A 544 4.32 -6.90 -30.89
C LEU A 544 4.96 -8.23 -30.51
N ILE A 545 4.90 -8.59 -29.23
CA ILE A 545 5.18 -9.93 -28.74
C ILE A 545 3.84 -10.66 -28.63
N LYS A 546 3.56 -11.57 -29.56
CA LYS A 546 2.26 -12.28 -29.62
C LYS A 546 2.30 -13.48 -28.67
N MET A 547 1.62 -13.37 -27.53
CA MET A 547 1.63 -14.37 -26.45
C MET A 547 0.39 -15.28 -26.46
N CYS A 548 -0.51 -15.07 -27.41
CA CYS A 548 -1.73 -15.85 -27.61
C CYS A 548 -1.93 -16.19 -29.09
N GLU A 549 -2.72 -17.22 -29.39
CA GLU A 549 -3.11 -17.52 -30.78
C GLU A 549 -3.99 -16.39 -31.36
N ARG A 550 -4.93 -15.89 -30.55
CA ARG A 550 -5.91 -14.88 -30.95
C ARG A 550 -6.25 -13.97 -29.77
N PHE A 551 -6.27 -12.66 -29.99
CA PHE A 551 -6.82 -11.70 -29.02
C PHE A 551 -8.32 -11.93 -28.86
N SER A 552 -8.82 -11.91 -27.63
CA SER A 552 -10.24 -12.08 -27.30
C SER A 552 -11.09 -10.88 -27.74
N ASP A 553 -10.58 -9.66 -27.59
CA ASP A 553 -11.28 -8.43 -27.98
C ASP A 553 -11.23 -8.18 -29.51
N ALA A 554 -12.39 -7.89 -30.11
CA ALA A 554 -12.51 -7.67 -31.54
C ALA A 554 -11.84 -6.39 -32.03
N LYS A 555 -11.83 -5.34 -31.21
CA LYS A 555 -11.20 -4.07 -31.53
C LYS A 555 -9.68 -4.21 -31.49
N THR A 556 -9.13 -4.95 -30.54
CA THR A 556 -7.70 -5.31 -30.54
C THR A 556 -7.31 -6.01 -31.83
N ARG A 557 -8.08 -7.01 -32.28
CA ARG A 557 -7.83 -7.70 -33.57
C ARG A 557 -7.90 -6.77 -34.78
N PHE A 558 -8.73 -5.74 -34.72
CA PHE A 558 -8.83 -4.74 -35.79
C PHE A 558 -7.64 -3.77 -35.80
N MET A 559 -7.17 -3.36 -34.62
CA MET A 559 -6.03 -2.44 -34.48
C MET A 559 -4.67 -3.12 -34.63
N LEU A 560 -4.59 -4.40 -34.27
CA LEU A 560 -3.43 -5.29 -34.42
C LEU A 560 -3.84 -6.50 -35.27
N PRO A 561 -4.01 -6.32 -36.59
CA PRO A 561 -4.38 -7.42 -37.48
C PRO A 561 -3.30 -8.51 -37.49
N ASP A 562 -3.65 -9.73 -37.88
CA ASP A 562 -2.75 -10.90 -37.80
C ASP A 562 -1.49 -10.79 -38.67
N ASP A 563 -1.49 -9.88 -39.66
CA ASP A 563 -0.34 -9.53 -40.49
C ASP A 563 0.59 -8.49 -39.85
N THR A 564 0.23 -7.94 -38.68
CA THR A 564 1.11 -7.08 -37.89
C THR A 564 2.40 -7.85 -37.56
N PRO A 565 3.58 -7.35 -37.96
CA PRO A 565 4.84 -8.03 -37.67
C PRO A 565 4.98 -8.28 -36.17
N ASN A 566 5.06 -9.55 -35.79
CA ASN A 566 5.09 -9.98 -34.40
C ASN A 566 6.17 -11.05 -34.18
N SER A 567 6.58 -11.19 -32.93
CA SER A 567 7.44 -12.29 -32.48
C SER A 567 6.68 -13.12 -31.46
N PRO A 568 6.40 -14.41 -31.72
CA PRO A 568 5.64 -15.23 -30.80
C PRO A 568 6.46 -15.58 -29.55
N TRP A 569 5.84 -15.49 -28.38
CA TRP A 569 6.44 -15.94 -27.12
C TRP A 569 5.36 -16.43 -26.15
N THR A 570 5.34 -17.73 -25.86
CA THR A 570 4.37 -18.33 -24.93
C THR A 570 4.74 -18.01 -23.48
N PRO A 571 3.78 -17.52 -22.64
CA PRO A 571 4.01 -17.31 -21.21
C PRO A 571 4.58 -18.55 -20.50
N GLY A 572 5.47 -18.34 -19.55
CA GLY A 572 6.16 -19.38 -18.79
C GLY A 572 7.24 -20.16 -19.57
N LYS A 573 7.48 -19.84 -20.85
CA LYS A 573 8.61 -20.39 -21.62
C LYS A 573 9.81 -19.44 -21.58
N PRO A 574 11.05 -19.96 -21.71
CA PRO A 574 12.23 -19.12 -21.89
C PRO A 574 12.07 -18.14 -23.05
N ILE A 575 12.73 -16.98 -22.94
CA ILE A 575 12.79 -15.98 -24.01
C ILE A 575 13.38 -16.64 -25.26
N PRO A 576 12.74 -16.56 -26.45
CA PRO A 576 13.35 -17.04 -27.69
C PRO A 576 14.68 -16.32 -27.96
N ASP A 577 15.71 -17.07 -28.34
CA ASP A 577 17.09 -16.56 -28.48
C ASP A 577 17.21 -15.37 -29.45
N ASP A 578 16.33 -15.30 -30.46
CA ASP A 578 16.29 -14.27 -31.49
C ASP A 578 15.38 -13.07 -31.15
N LEU A 579 14.58 -13.16 -30.09
CA LEU A 579 13.58 -12.14 -29.75
C LEU A 579 14.23 -10.79 -29.46
N ILE A 580 15.27 -10.79 -28.60
CA ILE A 580 16.00 -9.58 -28.23
C ILE A 580 16.66 -8.95 -29.47
N GLY A 581 17.26 -9.77 -30.34
CA GLY A 581 17.88 -9.30 -31.58
C GLY A 581 16.88 -8.59 -32.49
N LYS A 582 15.73 -9.22 -32.78
CA LYS A 582 14.66 -8.65 -33.60
C LYS A 582 14.13 -7.33 -33.04
N MET A 583 14.02 -7.22 -31.72
CA MET A 583 13.54 -6.02 -31.04
C MET A 583 14.53 -4.87 -31.16
N LEU A 584 15.83 -5.13 -30.95
CA LEU A 584 16.89 -4.15 -31.12
C LEU A 584 17.05 -3.73 -32.59
N ASP A 585 16.92 -4.65 -33.55
CA ASP A 585 16.92 -4.34 -34.98
C ASP A 585 15.78 -3.38 -35.34
N LYS A 586 14.57 -3.65 -34.82
CA LYS A 586 13.43 -2.75 -35.02
C LYS A 586 13.67 -1.38 -34.41
N TYR A 587 14.17 -1.35 -33.18
CA TYR A 587 14.50 -0.11 -32.47
C TYR A 587 15.53 0.73 -33.25
N GLN A 588 16.64 0.13 -33.70
CA GLN A 588 17.65 0.81 -34.51
C GLN A 588 17.08 1.35 -35.83
N ASN A 589 16.17 0.61 -36.48
CA ASN A 589 15.51 1.10 -37.70
C ASN A 589 14.60 2.31 -37.42
N VAL A 590 13.94 2.35 -36.26
CA VAL A 590 13.16 3.52 -35.82
C VAL A 590 14.08 4.73 -35.59
N MET A 591 15.20 4.54 -34.89
CA MET A 591 16.15 5.63 -34.61
C MET A 591 16.77 6.18 -35.90
N LYS A 592 17.17 5.31 -36.83
CA LYS A 592 17.67 5.71 -38.16
C LYS A 592 16.64 6.51 -38.96
N ALA A 593 15.36 6.11 -38.91
CA ALA A 593 14.29 6.82 -39.61
C ALA A 593 14.04 8.23 -39.04
N LYS A 594 14.36 8.46 -37.76
CA LYS A 594 14.26 9.75 -37.09
C LYS A 594 15.50 10.65 -37.28
N GLY A 595 16.54 10.16 -37.95
CA GLY A 595 17.78 10.91 -38.16
C GLY A 595 18.68 10.97 -36.93
N ALA A 596 18.49 10.08 -35.96
CA ALA A 596 19.45 9.89 -34.87
C ALA A 596 20.73 9.23 -35.44
N PRO A 597 21.92 9.71 -35.07
CA PRO A 597 23.21 9.22 -35.58
C PRO A 597 23.49 7.75 -35.22
#